data_AF-A0AAJ1QBF9-F1
#
_entry.id   AF-A0AAJ1QBF9-F1
#
_cell.length_a   1.000
_cell.length_b   1.000
_cell.length_c   1.000
_cell.angle_alpha   90.00
_cell.angle_beta   90.00
_cell.angle_gamma   90.00
#
_symmetry.space_group_name_H-M   'P 1'
#
loop_
_entity.id
_entity.type
_entity.pdbx_description
1 polymer ?
#
loop_
_entity_poly.entity_id
_entity_poly.type
_entity_poly.pdbx_seq_one_letter_code
_entity_poly.pdbx_strand_id
1 'polypeptide(L)'
;MKFFILFTIVFGCLQSNAQVGINTSTPNDATILDIVSNNKGILIPRLTTTERNSSLADNDPLTIPPNGVSNTSLTAGTLIFNLTDNRFEFWDGLVWRQLFVPTSSTAGNDGVVKINGGAGGAKPSVSLTPNGNTYGTPHQILYTTPLTFAPSPTTSWPETTVPFPGVTSNIYIGANAAAQRWRENEINGQVHIWRLIATVTAGSNSSGSLKATFKNPDSGFEINSISLLPAGSSGLPKVLTFYFYTIADPESLAANRGYQLFLESDTSCTFVADSFTRISLFKD
;
A
#
# COMPACT_ATOMS: atom_id res chain seq x y z
N MET A 1 65.65 19.75 -34.04
CA MET A 1 64.32 20.40 -33.93
C MET A 1 63.16 19.52 -34.39
N LYS A 2 63.16 18.93 -35.60
CA LYS A 2 62.03 18.09 -36.10
C LYS A 2 61.66 16.91 -35.20
N PHE A 3 62.63 16.16 -34.66
CA PHE A 3 62.38 15.05 -33.74
C PHE A 3 61.81 15.48 -32.38
N PHE A 4 62.15 16.68 -31.91
CA PHE A 4 61.67 17.21 -30.64
C PHE A 4 60.18 17.61 -30.73
N ILE A 5 59.78 18.23 -31.85
CA ILE A 5 58.38 18.58 -32.13
C ILE A 5 57.51 17.33 -32.22
N LEU A 6 58.00 16.25 -32.85
CA LEU A 6 57.28 14.99 -32.95
C LEU A 6 57.06 14.34 -31.57
N PHE A 7 58.06 14.38 -30.69
CA PHE A 7 57.96 13.84 -29.35
C PHE A 7 56.95 14.60 -28.49
N THR A 8 56.90 15.93 -28.61
CA THR A 8 55.93 16.78 -27.89
C THR A 8 54.50 16.58 -28.39
N ILE A 9 54.29 16.38 -29.70
CA ILE A 9 52.95 16.09 -30.27
C ILE A 9 52.46 14.70 -29.80
N VAL A 10 53.32 13.68 -29.79
CA VAL A 10 52.94 12.33 -29.35
C VAL A 10 52.56 12.29 -27.86
N PHE A 11 53.27 13.03 -27.01
CA PHE A 11 52.93 13.14 -25.58
C PHE A 11 51.69 14.01 -25.30
N GLY A 12 51.41 15.02 -26.13
CA GLY A 12 50.23 15.89 -25.99
C GLY A 12 48.90 15.23 -26.38
N CYS A 13 48.93 14.13 -27.13
CA CYS A 13 47.74 13.39 -27.58
C CYS A 13 47.25 12.32 -26.58
N LEU A 14 47.98 12.07 -25.48
CA LEU A 14 47.58 11.11 -24.46
C LEU A 14 46.62 11.78 -23.47
N GLN A 15 45.32 11.72 -23.76
CA GLN A 15 44.28 12.07 -22.80
C GLN A 15 44.19 10.94 -21.75
N SER A 16 44.74 11.15 -20.55
CA SER A 16 44.53 10.24 -19.43
C SER A 16 43.19 10.56 -18.75
N ASN A 17 42.21 9.66 -18.85
CA ASN A 17 40.96 9.78 -18.09
C ASN A 17 41.24 9.52 -16.60
N ALA A 18 40.85 10.45 -15.73
CA ALA A 18 41.06 10.38 -14.27
C ALA A 18 39.91 9.65 -13.54
N GLN A 19 39.41 8.55 -14.10
CA GLN A 19 38.35 7.74 -13.49
C GLN A 19 38.92 6.78 -12.43
N VAL A 20 38.24 6.69 -11.29
CA VAL A 20 38.63 5.81 -10.18
C VAL A 20 37.82 4.52 -10.28
N GLY A 21 38.48 3.44 -10.67
CA GLY A 21 37.95 2.09 -10.55
C GLY A 21 38.40 1.43 -9.26
N ILE A 22 37.48 0.88 -8.47
CA ILE A 22 37.81 -0.01 -7.36
C ILE A 22 37.32 -1.41 -7.69
N ASN A 23 38.26 -2.36 -7.75
CA ASN A 23 38.01 -3.76 -8.09
C ASN A 23 37.40 -3.98 -9.49
N THR A 24 37.66 -3.05 -10.41
CA THR A 24 37.42 -3.14 -11.85
C THR A 24 38.58 -2.47 -12.60
N SER A 25 39.05 -3.08 -13.69
CA SER A 25 40.08 -2.49 -14.58
C SER A 25 39.47 -1.72 -15.75
N THR A 26 38.15 -1.82 -15.93
CA THR A 26 37.38 -1.11 -16.95
C THR A 26 36.20 -0.40 -16.27
N PRO A 27 36.45 0.73 -15.59
CA PRO A 27 35.38 1.54 -15.00
C PRO A 27 34.37 1.96 -16.07
N ASN A 28 33.11 2.09 -15.68
CA ASN A 28 32.09 2.66 -16.55
C ASN A 28 32.47 4.08 -16.98
N ASP A 29 32.58 4.32 -18.29
CA ASP A 29 32.99 5.62 -18.86
C ASP A 29 32.04 6.77 -18.51
N ALA A 30 30.81 6.47 -18.04
CA ALA A 30 29.84 7.47 -17.58
C ALA A 30 30.01 7.86 -16.10
N THR A 31 30.99 7.31 -15.37
CA THR A 31 31.18 7.57 -13.93
C THR A 31 32.61 7.98 -13.58
N ILE A 32 32.75 8.88 -12.61
CA ILE A 32 34.08 9.27 -12.07
C ILE A 32 34.58 8.21 -11.07
N LEU A 33 33.68 7.50 -10.41
CA LEU A 33 33.96 6.41 -9.47
C LEU A 33 33.10 5.20 -9.82
N ASP A 34 33.73 4.06 -10.06
CA ASP A 34 33.07 2.77 -10.29
C ASP A 34 33.62 1.72 -9.32
N ILE A 35 32.74 1.06 -8.58
CA ILE A 35 33.11 0.08 -7.54
C ILE A 35 32.33 -1.21 -7.80
N VAL A 36 33.05 -2.28 -8.10
CA VAL A 36 32.46 -3.59 -8.38
C VAL A 36 32.81 -4.57 -7.26
N SER A 37 31.81 -5.16 -6.61
CA SER A 37 32.02 -6.23 -5.63
C SER A 37 30.80 -7.15 -5.57
N ASN A 38 31.05 -8.45 -5.40
CA ASN A 38 29.99 -9.46 -5.20
C ASN A 38 29.77 -9.82 -3.73
N ASN A 39 30.59 -9.26 -2.81
CA ASN A 39 30.61 -9.68 -1.41
C ASN A 39 30.92 -8.57 -0.39
N LYS A 40 31.13 -7.32 -0.84
CA LYS A 40 31.35 -6.15 0.02
C LYS A 40 30.50 -4.98 -0.44
N GLY A 41 30.11 -4.13 0.50
CA GLY A 41 29.42 -2.87 0.24
C GLY A 41 30.36 -1.66 0.29
N ILE A 42 29.80 -0.47 0.10
CA ILE A 42 30.49 0.81 0.28
C ILE A 42 30.09 1.37 1.64
N LEU A 43 31.08 1.69 2.47
CA LEU A 43 30.85 2.43 3.71
C LEU A 43 31.08 3.93 3.43
N ILE A 44 30.00 4.69 3.41
CA ILE A 44 30.04 6.16 3.31
C ILE A 44 30.31 6.77 4.69
N PRO A 45 30.63 8.08 4.81
CA PRO A 45 30.80 8.73 6.11
C PRO A 45 29.61 8.49 7.04
N ARG A 46 29.89 8.08 8.28
CA ARG A 46 28.89 7.75 9.29
C ARG A 46 29.04 8.71 10.46
N LEU A 47 27.98 9.41 10.80
CA LEU A 47 28.00 10.48 11.79
C LEU A 47 26.72 10.40 12.62
N THR A 48 26.79 10.65 13.92
CA THR A 48 25.61 10.99 14.72
C THR A 48 25.02 12.32 14.26
N THR A 49 23.77 12.61 14.64
CA THR A 49 23.14 13.92 14.39
C THR A 49 24.01 15.06 14.95
N THR A 50 24.62 14.87 16.12
CA THR A 50 25.54 15.83 16.72
C THR A 50 26.79 16.02 15.87
N GLU A 51 27.48 14.94 15.50
CA GLU A 51 28.70 15.03 14.68
C GLU A 51 28.43 15.58 13.28
N ARG A 52 27.29 15.27 12.67
CA ARG A 52 26.85 15.88 11.41
C ARG A 52 26.70 17.39 11.56
N ASN A 53 26.04 17.84 12.64
CA ASN A 53 25.77 19.26 12.89
C ASN A 53 27.00 20.04 13.38
N SER A 54 28.00 19.38 13.99
CA SER A 54 29.20 20.02 14.51
C SER A 54 30.43 19.89 13.60
N SER A 55 30.59 18.73 12.95
CA SER A 55 31.85 18.34 12.27
C SER A 55 31.80 18.47 10.75
N LEU A 56 30.62 18.43 10.12
CA LEU A 56 30.48 18.71 8.68
C LEU A 56 30.17 20.19 8.39
N ALA A 57 29.60 20.90 9.36
CA ALA A 57 29.51 22.37 9.49
C ALA A 57 28.39 22.71 10.48
N ASP A 58 28.56 23.82 11.19
CA ASP A 58 27.64 24.57 12.06
C ASP A 58 26.19 24.61 11.53
N ASN A 59 25.45 23.52 11.74
CA ASN A 59 24.03 23.36 11.39
C ASN A 59 23.20 23.14 12.66
N ASP A 60 23.61 23.70 13.79
CA ASP A 60 22.70 23.80 14.93
C ASP A 60 21.54 24.73 14.51
N PRO A 61 20.28 24.26 14.51
CA PRO A 61 19.11 25.09 14.18
C PRO A 61 19.02 26.40 14.96
N LEU A 62 19.74 26.50 16.10
CA LEU A 62 19.84 27.67 16.95
C LEU A 62 20.97 28.64 16.56
N THR A 63 21.94 28.22 15.72
CA THR A 63 23.10 29.03 15.30
C THR A 63 23.20 29.25 13.79
N ILE A 64 22.31 28.64 12.97
CA ILE A 64 22.30 28.90 11.52
C ILE A 64 22.11 30.41 11.26
N PRO A 65 22.90 31.04 10.36
CA PRO A 65 22.51 32.32 9.78
C PRO A 65 21.10 32.22 9.17
N PRO A 66 20.32 33.32 9.14
CA PRO A 66 18.88 33.31 8.88
C PRO A 66 18.48 32.49 7.65
N ASN A 67 17.28 31.89 7.71
CA ASN A 67 16.64 31.13 6.63
C ASN A 67 16.97 31.69 5.23
N GLY A 68 17.76 30.96 4.43
CA GLY A 68 18.13 31.34 3.06
C GLY A 68 19.62 31.60 2.78
N VAL A 69 20.54 31.34 3.72
CA VAL A 69 22.00 31.47 3.47
C VAL A 69 22.62 30.11 3.11
N SER A 70 23.31 30.06 1.96
CA SER A 70 24.03 28.88 1.48
C SER A 70 25.23 28.55 2.39
N ASN A 71 25.32 27.30 2.84
CA ASN A 71 26.50 26.78 3.55
C ASN A 71 27.64 26.53 2.55
N THR A 72 28.73 27.30 2.62
CA THR A 72 29.88 27.16 1.69
C THR A 72 30.77 25.95 1.99
N SER A 73 30.58 25.30 3.14
CA SER A 73 31.34 24.11 3.56
C SER A 73 30.65 22.79 3.17
N LEU A 74 29.41 22.85 2.65
CA LEU A 74 28.61 21.70 2.25
C LEU A 74 28.10 21.86 0.81
N THR A 75 28.44 20.90 -0.04
CA THR A 75 28.00 20.88 -1.44
C THR A 75 26.71 20.06 -1.56
N ALA A 76 25.75 20.55 -2.35
CA ALA A 76 24.53 19.78 -2.63
C ALA A 76 24.87 18.38 -3.17
N GLY A 77 24.20 17.35 -2.64
CA GLY A 77 24.47 15.96 -2.93
C GLY A 77 25.48 15.27 -1.99
N THR A 78 26.06 15.96 -1.00
CA THR A 78 26.85 15.28 0.05
C THR A 78 25.99 14.22 0.75
N LEU A 79 26.44 12.96 0.73
CA LEU A 79 25.71 11.80 1.27
C LEU A 79 26.42 11.24 2.52
N ILE A 80 25.64 10.97 3.58
CA ILE A 80 26.11 10.37 4.82
C ILE A 80 25.14 9.28 5.30
N PHE A 81 25.59 8.49 6.28
CA PHE A 81 24.72 7.65 7.11
C PHE A 81 24.61 8.24 8.51
N ASN A 82 23.40 8.64 8.91
CA ASN A 82 23.13 9.17 10.24
C ASN A 82 22.98 8.01 11.25
N LEU A 83 23.86 7.96 12.24
CA LEU A 83 23.91 6.94 13.29
C LEU A 83 22.82 7.12 14.36
N THR A 84 22.35 8.34 14.58
CA THR A 84 21.29 8.65 15.55
C THR A 84 19.93 8.25 15.01
N ASP A 85 19.64 8.60 13.76
CA ASP A 85 18.35 8.32 13.11
C ASP A 85 18.37 7.02 12.28
N ASN A 86 19.52 6.34 12.21
CA ASN A 86 19.74 5.10 11.48
C ASN A 86 19.27 5.14 10.00
N ARG A 87 19.62 6.21 9.27
CA ARG A 87 19.17 6.44 7.89
C ARG A 87 20.25 7.09 7.01
N PHE A 88 20.13 6.94 5.70
CA PHE A 88 20.91 7.73 4.75
C PHE A 88 20.36 9.15 4.65
N GLU A 89 21.24 10.14 4.59
CA GLU A 89 20.88 11.55 4.43
C GLU A 89 21.77 12.22 3.38
N PHE A 90 21.19 13.11 2.59
CA PHE A 90 21.92 13.95 1.66
C PHE A 90 21.63 15.44 1.88
N TRP A 91 22.62 16.30 1.64
CA TRP A 91 22.44 17.74 1.67
C TRP A 91 21.76 18.22 0.37
N ASP A 92 20.61 18.88 0.44
CA ASP A 92 19.91 19.38 -0.76
C ASP A 92 20.39 20.79 -1.20
N GLY A 93 21.36 21.36 -0.49
CA GLY A 93 21.82 22.74 -0.66
C GLY A 93 21.33 23.67 0.46
N LEU A 94 20.29 23.29 1.19
CA LEU A 94 19.66 24.10 2.25
C LEU A 94 19.45 23.32 3.56
N VAL A 95 19.06 22.05 3.48
CA VAL A 95 18.79 21.18 4.63
C VAL A 95 19.24 19.74 4.36
N TRP A 96 19.48 18.98 5.43
CA TRP A 96 19.66 17.54 5.35
C TRP A 96 18.33 16.85 5.05
N ARG A 97 18.26 16.15 3.92
CA ARG A 97 17.12 15.33 3.49
C ARG A 97 17.47 13.86 3.66
N GLN A 98 16.47 13.05 3.97
CA GLN A 98 16.64 11.59 3.95
C GLN A 98 16.79 11.09 2.51
N LEU A 99 17.85 10.32 2.22
CA LEU A 99 18.02 9.63 0.94
C LEU A 99 17.28 8.29 1.01
N PHE A 100 16.25 8.14 0.18
CA PHE A 100 15.26 7.08 0.25
C PHE A 100 14.40 7.12 1.51
N VAL A 101 13.10 7.23 1.32
CA VAL A 101 12.18 6.57 2.24
C VAL A 101 12.38 5.07 1.96
N PRO A 102 12.61 4.19 2.96
CA PRO A 102 12.61 2.77 2.68
C PRO A 102 11.32 2.46 1.90
N THR A 103 11.30 1.43 1.05
CA THR A 103 10.03 0.97 0.48
C THR A 103 9.04 0.52 1.56
N SER A 104 9.47 0.46 2.82
CA SER A 104 8.67 0.79 3.99
C SER A 104 8.91 2.26 4.40
N SER A 105 8.17 3.19 3.81
CA SER A 105 7.78 4.35 4.60
C SER A 105 7.21 3.80 5.89
N THR A 106 7.43 4.50 6.97
CA THR A 106 6.75 4.29 8.25
C THR A 106 5.23 4.53 8.15
N ALA A 107 4.61 4.06 7.07
CA ALA A 107 3.23 3.64 6.96
C ALA A 107 3.24 2.09 6.81
N GLY A 108 3.85 1.36 7.76
CA GLY A 108 3.79 -0.12 7.83
C GLY A 108 2.35 -0.66 8.03
N ASN A 109 1.39 0.24 8.15
CA ASN A 109 0.00 -0.01 8.45
C ASN A 109 -0.87 -0.11 7.20
N ASP A 110 -0.33 0.20 6.02
CA ASP A 110 -1.05 0.13 4.76
C ASP A 110 -1.10 -1.30 4.24
N GLY A 111 -2.20 -1.66 3.57
CA GLY A 111 -2.30 -2.99 2.97
C GLY A 111 -3.60 -3.23 2.22
N VAL A 112 -3.50 -4.02 1.15
CA VAL A 112 -4.62 -4.47 0.33
C VAL A 112 -4.84 -5.96 0.57
N VAL A 113 -5.96 -6.35 1.14
CA VAL A 113 -6.29 -7.76 1.37
C VAL A 113 -7.46 -8.14 0.49
N LYS A 114 -7.21 -8.96 -0.54
CA LYS A 114 -8.24 -9.41 -1.48
C LYS A 114 -8.67 -10.84 -1.17
N ILE A 115 -9.97 -11.03 -0.94
CA ILE A 115 -10.62 -12.31 -0.71
C ILE A 115 -11.30 -12.75 -2.01
N ASN A 116 -10.98 -13.95 -2.50
CA ASN A 116 -11.60 -14.54 -3.70
C ASN A 116 -12.80 -15.44 -3.37
N GLY A 117 -12.91 -15.89 -2.12
CA GLY A 117 -13.98 -16.77 -1.68
C GLY A 117 -13.73 -17.33 -0.28
N GLY A 118 -14.61 -18.24 0.14
CA GLY A 118 -14.48 -19.05 1.34
C GLY A 118 -13.63 -20.30 1.14
N ALA A 119 -13.89 -21.33 1.93
CA ALA A 119 -13.17 -22.60 1.91
C ALA A 119 -13.20 -23.24 0.51
N GLY A 120 -12.03 -23.65 0.01
CA GLY A 120 -11.91 -24.23 -1.33
C GLY A 120 -12.24 -23.28 -2.48
N GLY A 121 -12.27 -21.96 -2.24
CA GLY A 121 -12.64 -20.95 -3.23
C GLY A 121 -14.15 -20.77 -3.42
N ALA A 122 -14.98 -21.32 -2.52
CA ALA A 122 -16.43 -21.21 -2.61
C ALA A 122 -16.89 -19.74 -2.56
N LYS A 123 -17.62 -19.28 -3.58
CA LYS A 123 -18.17 -17.92 -3.61
C LYS A 123 -19.54 -17.87 -2.92
N PRO A 124 -19.77 -16.91 -2.01
CA PRO A 124 -21.11 -16.68 -1.47
C PRO A 124 -22.10 -16.37 -2.58
N SER A 125 -23.25 -17.04 -2.55
CA SER A 125 -24.34 -16.85 -3.51
C SER A 125 -25.67 -16.75 -2.77
N VAL A 126 -26.49 -15.76 -3.14
CA VAL A 126 -27.83 -15.56 -2.57
C VAL A 126 -28.82 -15.24 -3.69
N SER A 127 -30.05 -15.74 -3.53
CA SER A 127 -31.17 -15.31 -4.37
C SER A 127 -31.89 -14.19 -3.65
N LEU A 128 -32.02 -13.05 -4.32
CA LEU A 128 -32.69 -11.85 -3.82
C LEU A 128 -34.03 -11.71 -4.54
N THR A 129 -35.05 -11.33 -3.81
CA THR A 129 -36.38 -11.03 -4.34
C THR A 129 -36.85 -9.66 -3.86
N PRO A 130 -37.58 -8.89 -4.66
CA PRO A 130 -38.12 -7.60 -4.23
C PRO A 130 -39.28 -7.78 -3.27
N ASN A 131 -39.62 -6.69 -2.57
CA ASN A 131 -40.90 -6.54 -1.89
C ASN A 131 -41.74 -5.51 -2.64
N GLY A 132 -42.58 -5.99 -3.56
CA GLY A 132 -43.32 -5.13 -4.49
C GLY A 132 -42.37 -4.28 -5.33
N ASN A 133 -42.49 -2.96 -5.23
CA ASN A 133 -41.66 -1.98 -5.94
C ASN A 133 -40.47 -1.46 -5.11
N THR A 134 -40.16 -2.14 -4.00
CA THR A 134 -39.09 -1.76 -3.08
C THR A 134 -38.10 -2.90 -2.89
N TYR A 135 -36.96 -2.59 -2.26
CA TYR A 135 -36.01 -3.59 -1.79
C TYR A 135 -36.70 -4.65 -0.93
N GLY A 136 -36.40 -5.92 -1.21
CA GLY A 136 -36.90 -7.03 -0.39
C GLY A 136 -36.16 -7.23 0.91
N THR A 137 -36.29 -8.41 1.49
CA THR A 137 -35.64 -8.75 2.76
C THR A 137 -34.11 -8.68 2.64
N PRO A 138 -33.41 -8.07 3.61
CA PRO A 138 -31.95 -8.10 3.64
C PRO A 138 -31.39 -9.52 3.82
N HIS A 139 -30.45 -9.91 2.95
CA HIS A 139 -29.72 -11.16 3.05
C HIS A 139 -28.28 -10.91 3.46
N GLN A 140 -27.84 -11.52 4.56
CA GLN A 140 -26.44 -11.46 4.98
C GLN A 140 -25.56 -12.28 4.03
N ILE A 141 -24.42 -11.72 3.63
CA ILE A 141 -23.42 -12.42 2.82
C ILE A 141 -22.45 -13.14 3.75
N LEU A 142 -22.52 -14.46 3.74
CA LEU A 142 -21.75 -15.35 4.61
C LEU A 142 -20.67 -16.06 3.82
N TYR A 143 -19.47 -16.12 4.38
CA TYR A 143 -18.35 -16.88 3.83
C TYR A 143 -18.11 -18.15 4.62
N THR A 144 -17.85 -19.25 3.92
CA THR A 144 -17.33 -20.47 4.53
C THR A 144 -15.85 -20.26 4.90
N THR A 145 -15.45 -20.64 6.10
CA THR A 145 -14.07 -20.47 6.58
C THR A 145 -13.27 -21.78 6.45
N PRO A 146 -11.95 -21.76 6.21
CA PRO A 146 -11.11 -20.57 6.06
C PRO A 146 -11.33 -19.84 4.73
N LEU A 147 -11.07 -18.54 4.71
CA LEU A 147 -11.11 -17.73 3.50
C LEU A 147 -9.99 -18.11 2.52
N THR A 148 -10.27 -17.95 1.23
CA THR A 148 -9.29 -18.06 0.15
C THR A 148 -8.87 -16.66 -0.30
N PHE A 149 -7.61 -16.31 -0.06
CA PHE A 149 -7.02 -15.02 -0.42
C PHE A 149 -6.45 -15.04 -1.84
N ALA A 150 -6.49 -13.91 -2.54
CA ALA A 150 -5.75 -13.75 -3.78
C ALA A 150 -4.25 -13.68 -3.50
N PRO A 151 -3.38 -14.17 -4.39
CA PRO A 151 -1.94 -14.00 -4.24
C PRO A 151 -1.52 -12.55 -4.50
N SER A 152 -0.26 -12.25 -4.17
CA SER A 152 0.46 -11.07 -4.68
C SER A 152 0.35 -11.01 -6.22
N PRO A 153 0.23 -9.82 -6.84
CA PRO A 153 0.36 -8.48 -6.26
C PRO A 153 -0.95 -7.88 -5.73
N THR A 154 -2.08 -8.58 -5.85
CA THR A 154 -3.40 -8.05 -5.44
C THR A 154 -3.69 -8.18 -3.94
N THR A 155 -2.80 -8.86 -3.22
CA THR A 155 -2.83 -8.96 -1.77
C THR A 155 -1.46 -8.60 -1.19
N SER A 156 -1.44 -7.57 -0.35
CA SER A 156 -0.36 -7.17 0.54
C SER A 156 -0.97 -6.91 1.93
N TRP A 157 -0.58 -7.71 2.92
CA TRP A 157 -1.10 -7.53 4.28
C TRP A 157 -0.38 -6.36 4.97
N PRO A 158 -1.10 -5.57 5.81
CA PRO A 158 -0.45 -4.63 6.72
C PRO A 158 0.61 -5.34 7.57
N GLU A 159 1.73 -4.69 7.87
CA GLU A 159 2.82 -5.27 8.66
C GLU A 159 2.39 -5.63 10.09
N THR A 160 1.41 -4.89 10.64
CA THR A 160 0.78 -5.17 11.93
C THR A 160 -0.05 -6.45 11.96
N THR A 161 -0.24 -7.12 10.82
CA THR A 161 -1.00 -8.36 10.73
C THR A 161 -0.20 -9.50 11.35
N VAL A 162 -0.42 -9.74 12.64
CA VAL A 162 0.12 -10.88 13.39
C VAL A 162 -1.03 -11.71 13.98
N PRO A 163 -1.00 -13.06 13.90
CA PRO A 163 0.01 -13.91 13.28
C PRO A 163 -0.03 -13.91 11.74
N PHE A 164 1.06 -14.45 11.14
CA PHE A 164 1.44 -14.54 9.71
C PHE A 164 0.33 -14.22 8.67
N PRO A 165 0.63 -13.46 7.60
CA PRO A 165 -0.37 -13.10 6.58
C PRO A 165 -1.13 -14.31 6.02
N GLY A 166 -2.42 -14.12 5.69
CA GLY A 166 -3.27 -15.19 5.15
C GLY A 166 -4.11 -15.93 6.18
N VAL A 167 -4.17 -15.45 7.42
CA VAL A 167 -5.06 -15.99 8.45
C VAL A 167 -6.45 -15.33 8.35
N THR A 168 -7.49 -16.16 8.33
CA THR A 168 -8.89 -15.71 8.18
C THR A 168 -9.31 -14.74 9.28
N SER A 169 -8.97 -15.02 10.54
CA SER A 169 -9.38 -14.21 11.70
C SER A 169 -8.84 -12.77 11.69
N ASN A 170 -7.83 -12.47 10.87
CA ASN A 170 -7.27 -11.13 10.75
C ASN A 170 -8.18 -10.16 9.96
N ILE A 171 -9.20 -10.70 9.28
CA ILE A 171 -10.15 -9.90 8.48
C ILE A 171 -11.59 -10.43 8.55
N TYR A 172 -11.79 -11.67 8.98
CA TYR A 172 -13.10 -12.29 9.08
C TYR A 172 -13.16 -13.30 10.23
N ILE A 173 -14.12 -13.12 11.13
CA ILE A 173 -14.29 -13.94 12.34
C ILE A 173 -15.70 -14.52 12.40
N GLY A 174 -15.93 -15.46 13.33
CA GLY A 174 -17.24 -16.03 13.64
C GLY A 174 -17.59 -17.29 12.85
N ALA A 175 -18.31 -18.21 13.49
CA ALA A 175 -18.64 -19.53 12.94
C ALA A 175 -20.08 -19.63 12.40
N ASN A 176 -20.95 -18.68 12.72
CA ASN A 176 -22.36 -18.67 12.33
C ASN A 176 -22.79 -17.25 11.90
N ALA A 177 -23.98 -17.13 11.28
CA ALA A 177 -24.45 -15.86 10.74
C ALA A 177 -24.43 -14.71 11.76
N ALA A 178 -24.89 -14.98 12.98
CA ALA A 178 -24.97 -14.00 14.06
C ALA A 178 -23.59 -13.54 14.55
N ALA A 179 -22.57 -14.40 14.48
CA ALA A 179 -21.21 -14.11 14.93
C ALA A 179 -20.26 -13.69 13.81
N GLN A 180 -20.61 -13.91 12.53
CA GLN A 180 -19.71 -13.60 11.43
C GLN A 180 -19.51 -12.09 11.28
N ARG A 181 -18.26 -11.62 11.32
CA ARG A 181 -17.88 -10.21 11.21
C ARG A 181 -16.66 -10.04 10.32
N TRP A 182 -16.72 -9.01 9.47
CA TRP A 182 -15.57 -8.43 8.78
C TRP A 182 -14.82 -7.49 9.71
N ARG A 183 -13.49 -7.57 9.68
CA ARG A 183 -12.61 -6.83 10.58
C ARG A 183 -11.72 -5.86 9.82
N GLU A 184 -11.67 -4.65 10.35
CA GLU A 184 -10.69 -3.65 10.00
C GLU A 184 -9.30 -4.08 10.44
N ASN A 185 -8.26 -3.42 9.92
CA ASN A 185 -6.94 -3.56 10.51
C ASN A 185 -6.96 -2.98 11.92
N GLU A 186 -6.22 -3.56 12.87
CA GLU A 186 -6.34 -3.26 14.30
C GLU A 186 -5.64 -1.94 14.71
N ILE A 187 -5.98 -0.85 14.03
CA ILE A 187 -5.35 0.44 14.19
C ILE A 187 -6.44 1.50 14.32
N ASN A 188 -6.70 1.93 15.55
CA ASN A 188 -7.76 2.88 15.88
C ASN A 188 -7.62 4.18 15.07
N GLY A 189 -8.63 4.59 14.31
CA GLY A 189 -8.62 5.78 13.45
C GLY A 189 -8.11 5.54 12.03
N GLN A 190 -7.70 4.32 11.67
CA GLN A 190 -7.27 4.03 10.30
C GLN A 190 -8.47 3.99 9.35
N VAL A 191 -8.30 4.57 8.16
CA VAL A 191 -9.33 4.58 7.13
C VAL A 191 -9.24 3.30 6.30
N HIS A 192 -10.39 2.68 6.08
CA HIS A 192 -10.51 1.49 5.24
C HIS A 192 -11.49 1.74 4.10
N ILE A 193 -11.11 1.32 2.90
CA ILE A 193 -12.01 1.18 1.76
C ILE A 193 -12.27 -0.30 1.56
N TRP A 194 -13.53 -0.67 1.51
CA TRP A 194 -13.97 -2.01 1.19
C TRP A 194 -14.59 -2.03 -0.20
N ARG A 195 -14.05 -2.87 -1.08
CA ARG A 195 -14.57 -3.05 -2.44
C ARG A 195 -15.16 -4.44 -2.60
N LEU A 196 -16.45 -4.50 -2.89
CA LEU A 196 -17.14 -5.73 -3.28
C LEU A 196 -17.34 -5.73 -4.79
N ILE A 197 -16.87 -6.80 -5.44
CA ILE A 197 -17.18 -7.10 -6.84
C ILE A 197 -18.09 -8.31 -6.84
N ALA A 198 -19.19 -8.23 -7.58
CA ALA A 198 -20.16 -9.30 -7.64
C ALA A 198 -20.69 -9.50 -9.06
N THR A 199 -21.04 -10.75 -9.36
CA THR A 199 -21.77 -11.12 -10.56
C THR A 199 -23.24 -11.28 -10.20
N VAL A 200 -24.10 -10.59 -10.93
CA VAL A 200 -25.54 -10.58 -10.73
C VAL A 200 -26.23 -11.06 -12.00
N THR A 201 -27.14 -12.00 -11.85
CA THR A 201 -27.94 -12.54 -12.95
C THR A 201 -29.42 -12.36 -12.62
N ALA A 202 -30.13 -11.59 -13.43
CA ALA A 202 -31.57 -11.37 -13.29
C ALA A 202 -32.35 -11.94 -14.47
N GLY A 203 -33.67 -12.01 -14.35
CA GLY A 203 -34.55 -12.55 -15.39
C GLY A 203 -34.58 -11.73 -16.69
N SER A 204 -35.33 -12.25 -17.66
CA SER A 204 -35.64 -11.59 -18.94
C SER A 204 -36.17 -10.18 -18.73
N ASN A 205 -35.55 -9.20 -19.42
CA ASN A 205 -35.94 -7.78 -19.36
C ASN A 205 -35.94 -7.15 -17.95
N SER A 206 -35.23 -7.75 -17.00
CA SER A 206 -35.06 -7.15 -15.67
C SER A 206 -34.10 -5.97 -15.72
N SER A 207 -34.51 -4.89 -15.05
CA SER A 207 -33.70 -3.74 -14.68
C SER A 207 -34.01 -3.42 -13.23
N GLY A 208 -33.05 -2.86 -12.51
CA GLY A 208 -33.27 -2.52 -11.11
C GLY A 208 -31.99 -2.03 -10.45
N SER A 209 -31.93 -2.21 -9.16
CA SER A 209 -30.79 -1.85 -8.34
C SER A 209 -30.61 -2.84 -7.20
N LEU A 210 -29.35 -3.01 -6.81
CA LEU A 210 -28.99 -3.73 -5.61
C LEU A 210 -28.43 -2.72 -4.62
N LYS A 211 -28.87 -2.84 -3.36
CA LYS A 211 -28.32 -2.09 -2.24
C LYS A 211 -27.51 -3.05 -1.39
N ALA A 212 -26.24 -2.74 -1.20
CA ALA A 212 -25.39 -3.42 -0.26
C ALA A 212 -25.19 -2.54 0.97
N THR A 213 -25.27 -3.14 2.15
CA THR A 213 -25.21 -2.48 3.45
C THR A 213 -24.11 -3.10 4.28
N PHE A 214 -23.16 -2.29 4.73
CA PHE A 214 -22.09 -2.71 5.63
C PHE A 214 -22.35 -2.12 7.01
N LYS A 215 -22.65 -2.99 7.98
CA LYS A 215 -23.23 -2.59 9.26
C LYS A 215 -22.40 -3.13 10.41
N ASN A 216 -22.05 -2.28 11.37
CA ASN A 216 -21.55 -2.70 12.67
C ASN A 216 -22.76 -2.87 13.61
N PRO A 217 -23.11 -4.10 14.02
CA PRO A 217 -24.28 -4.35 14.87
C PRO A 217 -24.09 -3.85 16.31
N ASP A 218 -22.85 -3.64 16.76
CA ASP A 218 -22.52 -3.22 18.12
C ASP A 218 -22.60 -1.69 18.27
N SER A 219 -22.04 -0.92 17.32
CA SER A 219 -22.10 0.55 17.34
C SER A 219 -23.36 1.13 16.66
N GLY A 220 -24.06 0.32 15.87
CA GLY A 220 -25.16 0.77 15.02
C GLY A 220 -24.73 1.52 13.77
N PHE A 221 -23.42 1.68 13.53
CA PHE A 221 -22.90 2.27 12.31
C PHE A 221 -23.36 1.49 11.08
N GLU A 222 -23.79 2.20 10.04
CA GLU A 222 -24.22 1.61 8.79
C GLU A 222 -23.80 2.49 7.61
N ILE A 223 -23.28 1.87 6.56
CA ILE A 223 -23.03 2.52 5.28
C ILE A 223 -23.62 1.71 4.13
N ASN A 224 -24.24 2.41 3.19
CA ASN A 224 -24.97 1.84 2.06
C ASN A 224 -24.25 2.17 0.74
N SER A 225 -24.20 1.21 -0.17
CA SER A 225 -23.73 1.38 -1.55
C SER A 225 -24.78 0.80 -2.50
N ILE A 226 -25.22 1.58 -3.47
CA ILE A 226 -26.22 1.15 -4.45
C ILE A 226 -25.54 1.01 -5.81
N SER A 227 -25.83 -0.09 -6.51
CA SER A 227 -25.37 -0.31 -7.88
C SER A 227 -26.57 -0.63 -8.77
N LEU A 228 -26.63 0.02 -9.93
CA LEU A 228 -27.69 -0.18 -10.90
C LEU A 228 -27.44 -1.46 -11.68
N LEU A 229 -28.45 -2.31 -11.76
CA LEU A 229 -28.47 -3.43 -12.67
C LEU A 229 -28.92 -2.91 -14.06
N PRO A 230 -28.04 -2.97 -15.09
CA PRO A 230 -28.38 -2.42 -16.40
C PRO A 230 -29.63 -3.07 -17.00
N ALA A 231 -30.40 -2.29 -17.77
CA ALA A 231 -31.56 -2.80 -18.49
C ALA A 231 -31.17 -3.90 -19.49
N GLY A 232 -32.07 -4.87 -19.70
CA GLY A 232 -31.81 -6.01 -20.58
C GLY A 232 -30.86 -7.03 -19.96
N SER A 233 -30.92 -7.23 -18.64
CA SER A 233 -30.10 -8.22 -17.93
C SER A 233 -30.47 -9.69 -18.25
N SER A 234 -31.48 -9.92 -19.10
CA SER A 234 -31.97 -11.15 -19.74
C SER A 234 -31.27 -12.49 -19.46
N GLY A 235 -31.17 -12.90 -18.19
CA GLY A 235 -30.45 -14.11 -17.77
C GLY A 235 -28.93 -14.04 -17.96
N LEU A 236 -28.38 -12.90 -18.37
CA LEU A 236 -26.95 -12.70 -18.58
C LEU A 236 -26.27 -12.19 -17.31
N PRO A 237 -25.10 -12.72 -16.95
CA PRO A 237 -24.33 -12.25 -15.81
C PRO A 237 -23.83 -10.82 -16.04
N LYS A 238 -24.02 -9.96 -15.04
CA LYS A 238 -23.54 -8.57 -15.01
C LYS A 238 -22.65 -8.34 -13.79
N VAL A 239 -21.54 -7.64 -13.98
CA VAL A 239 -20.62 -7.31 -12.88
C VAL A 239 -21.05 -5.99 -12.26
N LEU A 240 -21.35 -6.02 -10.96
CA LEU A 240 -21.60 -4.85 -10.13
C LEU A 240 -20.44 -4.64 -9.15
N THR A 241 -20.20 -3.38 -8.79
CA THR A 241 -19.17 -3.01 -7.81
C THR A 241 -19.80 -2.11 -6.74
N PHE A 242 -19.43 -2.36 -5.49
CA PHE A 242 -19.86 -1.60 -4.31
C PHE A 242 -18.63 -1.14 -3.52
N TYR A 243 -18.72 0.05 -2.95
CA TYR A 243 -17.66 0.64 -2.13
C TYR A 243 -18.21 1.04 -0.77
N PHE A 244 -17.47 0.71 0.29
CA PHE A 244 -17.75 1.13 1.65
C PHE A 244 -16.52 1.78 2.24
N TYR A 245 -16.72 2.79 3.08
CA TYR A 245 -15.69 3.54 3.76
C TYR A 245 -15.93 3.39 5.25
N THR A 246 -14.93 2.91 5.98
CA THR A 246 -14.98 2.77 7.44
C THR A 246 -13.76 3.42 8.06
N ILE A 247 -13.91 3.85 9.31
CA ILE A 247 -12.81 4.36 10.13
C ILE A 247 -12.80 3.49 11.36
N ALA A 248 -11.65 2.87 11.63
CA ALA A 248 -11.53 1.99 12.78
C ALA A 248 -11.76 2.78 14.08
N ASP A 249 -12.55 2.23 14.99
CA ASP A 249 -12.85 2.83 16.29
C ASP A 249 -12.85 1.74 17.39
N PRO A 250 -12.93 2.08 18.68
CA PRO A 250 -12.94 1.07 19.74
C PRO A 250 -14.10 0.06 19.64
N GLU A 251 -15.25 0.44 19.07
CA GLU A 251 -16.39 -0.44 18.90
C GLU A 251 -16.23 -1.38 17.70
N SER A 252 -15.54 -0.97 16.63
CA SER A 252 -15.23 -1.83 15.50
C SER A 252 -14.05 -2.77 15.76
N LEU A 253 -13.12 -2.36 16.63
CA LEU A 253 -11.90 -3.10 16.92
C LEU A 253 -11.97 -4.05 18.12
N ALA A 254 -12.97 -3.91 19.01
CA ALA A 254 -13.04 -4.78 20.18
C ALA A 254 -13.19 -6.27 19.78
N ALA A 255 -12.81 -7.15 20.71
CA ALA A 255 -12.84 -8.59 20.47
C ALA A 255 -14.24 -9.06 20.02
N ASN A 256 -14.27 -9.87 18.96
CA ASN A 256 -15.49 -10.39 18.33
C ASN A 256 -16.42 -9.34 17.67
N ARG A 257 -15.95 -8.10 17.51
CA ARG A 257 -16.69 -7.04 16.82
C ARG A 257 -16.19 -6.81 15.40
N GLY A 258 -16.96 -6.01 14.66
CA GLY A 258 -16.71 -5.68 13.27
C GLY A 258 -18.03 -5.49 12.52
N TYR A 259 -18.04 -5.84 11.23
CA TYR A 259 -19.14 -5.49 10.34
C TYR A 259 -19.79 -6.71 9.70
N GLN A 260 -21.08 -6.63 9.45
CA GLN A 260 -21.85 -7.59 8.65
C GLN A 260 -22.22 -6.95 7.31
N LEU A 261 -22.11 -7.74 6.25
CA LEU A 261 -22.47 -7.33 4.90
C LEU A 261 -23.85 -7.89 4.56
N PHE A 262 -24.79 -7.02 4.17
CA PHE A 262 -26.14 -7.39 3.73
C PHE A 262 -26.40 -6.90 2.32
N LEU A 263 -27.22 -7.63 1.59
CA LEU A 263 -27.66 -7.30 0.24
C LEU A 263 -29.19 -7.33 0.16
N GLU A 264 -29.74 -6.36 -0.55
CA GLU A 264 -31.14 -6.27 -0.93
C GLU A 264 -31.25 -5.94 -2.43
N SER A 265 -32.36 -6.33 -3.06
CA SER A 265 -32.64 -6.03 -4.46
C SER A 265 -34.09 -5.60 -4.65
N ASP A 266 -34.33 -4.66 -5.57
CA ASP A 266 -35.66 -4.27 -6.05
C ASP A 266 -36.12 -5.09 -7.27
N THR A 267 -35.31 -6.06 -7.69
CA THR A 267 -35.61 -7.02 -8.76
C THR A 267 -35.17 -8.42 -8.36
N SER A 268 -35.87 -9.45 -8.85
CA SER A 268 -35.47 -10.83 -8.60
C SER A 268 -34.16 -11.14 -9.34
N CYS A 269 -33.13 -11.57 -8.59
CA CYS A 269 -31.83 -11.89 -9.15
C CYS A 269 -31.05 -12.88 -8.28
N THR A 270 -30.10 -13.59 -8.89
CA THR A 270 -29.04 -14.30 -8.18
C THR A 270 -27.82 -13.39 -8.09
N PHE A 271 -27.29 -13.24 -6.89
CA PHE A 271 -26.06 -12.50 -6.59
C PHE A 271 -24.96 -13.49 -6.22
N VAL A 272 -23.76 -13.29 -6.75
CA VAL A 272 -22.54 -14.04 -6.40
C VAL A 272 -21.43 -13.05 -6.06
N ALA A 273 -20.89 -13.12 -4.84
CA ALA A 273 -19.73 -12.31 -4.45
C ALA A 273 -18.46 -12.87 -5.08
N ASP A 274 -17.90 -12.16 -6.07
CA ASP A 274 -16.69 -12.58 -6.78
C ASP A 274 -15.41 -12.29 -6.00
N SER A 275 -15.37 -11.13 -5.36
CA SER A 275 -14.30 -10.78 -4.44
C SER A 275 -14.71 -9.69 -3.48
N PHE A 276 -14.15 -9.72 -2.27
CA PHE A 276 -14.24 -8.62 -1.33
C PHE A 276 -12.82 -8.20 -0.95
N THR A 277 -12.53 -6.91 -1.02
CA THR A 277 -11.17 -6.39 -0.83
C THR A 277 -11.19 -5.31 0.24
N ARG A 278 -10.34 -5.42 1.26
CA ARG A 278 -10.04 -4.33 2.20
C ARG A 278 -8.79 -3.62 1.73
N ILE A 279 -8.88 -2.31 1.56
CA ILE A 279 -7.76 -1.42 1.35
C ILE A 279 -7.62 -0.60 2.65
N SER A 280 -6.50 -0.77 3.33
CA SER A 280 -6.17 -0.06 4.57
C SER A 280 -5.23 1.08 4.17
N LEU A 281 -5.66 2.32 4.41
CA LEU A 281 -4.95 3.53 3.99
C LEU A 281 -4.44 4.26 5.22
N PHE A 282 -3.23 4.80 5.10
CA PHE A 282 -2.61 5.83 5.94
C PHE A 282 -3.07 5.84 7.41
N LYS A 283 -2.22 5.32 8.28
CA LYS A 283 -2.20 5.73 9.67
C LYS A 283 -0.77 5.63 10.20
N ASP A 284 -0.14 6.79 10.32
CA ASP A 284 1.16 6.95 10.98
C ASP A 284 1.06 6.65 12.48
#